data_AF-X1J8X4-F1
#
_entry.id   AF-X1J8X4-F1
#
_cell.length_a   1.000
_cell.length_b   1.000
_cell.length_c   1.000
_cell.angle_alpha   90.00
_cell.angle_beta   90.00
_cell.angle_gamma   90.00
#
_symmetry.space_group_name_H-M   'P 1'
#
loop_
_entity.id
_entity.type
_entity.pdbx_description
1 polymer ?
#
loop_
_entity_poly.entity_id
_entity_poly.type
_entity_poly.pdbx_seq_one_letter_code
_entity_poly.pdbx_strand_id
1 'polypeptide(L)'
;PKLAKEKQKLQFLAGTNYFIDKDLIKRIGGWDYEALTEDAELGLRLYSKEKRFAKWHPYEEIEQSPKNFRAFFRQRRRWAEGFLQLVPQIRRTRMPKLEKLAALSRIYTAPLTWVFTEMGPLIAPVLYLTHVYSRIPSSPLLTVYSYALLAGSISYLALYPLMYHKLYKHIEPEPAKNKRFLQYAKLGVLTIPYWLVQALPEISAMKRYLLGQRTTAWEDLSPQK
;
A
#
# COMPACT_ATOMS: atom_id res chain seq x y z
N PRO A 1 23.42 -13.46 5.02
CA PRO A 1 23.00 -12.42 4.04
C PRO A 1 23.53 -11.04 4.45
N LYS A 2 24.45 -10.45 3.66
CA LYS A 2 24.89 -9.07 3.85
C LYS A 2 23.69 -8.17 3.57
N LEU A 3 23.06 -7.64 4.63
CA LEU A 3 22.03 -6.63 4.49
C LEU A 3 22.63 -5.46 3.70
N ALA A 4 22.02 -5.14 2.56
CA ALA A 4 22.41 -3.99 1.76
C ALA A 4 22.50 -2.75 2.66
N LYS A 5 23.37 -1.79 2.32
CA LYS A 5 23.36 -0.46 2.96
C LYS A 5 21.96 0.15 2.74
N GLU A 6 21.06 -0.08 3.69
CA GLU A 6 19.69 0.42 3.63
C GLU A 6 19.75 1.94 3.65
N LYS A 7 19.11 2.55 2.66
CA LYS A 7 19.02 4.01 2.57
C LYS A 7 18.27 4.50 3.81
N GLN A 8 18.91 5.38 4.58
CA GLN A 8 18.31 6.11 5.70
C GLN A 8 17.18 6.99 5.18
N LYS A 9 15.98 6.44 5.08
CA LYS A 9 14.77 7.13 4.62
C LYS A 9 13.66 6.86 5.61
N LEU A 10 12.71 7.78 5.68
CA LEU A 10 11.50 7.59 6.46
C LEU A 10 10.80 6.30 6.01
N GLN A 11 10.60 5.39 6.96
CA GLN A 11 9.80 4.19 6.81
C GLN A 11 8.75 4.23 7.92
N PHE A 12 7.48 4.13 7.54
CA PHE A 12 6.41 3.97 8.51
C PHE A 12 6.46 2.54 9.04
N LEU A 13 6.33 2.38 10.36
CA LEU A 13 6.22 1.06 10.96
C LEU A 13 4.86 0.46 10.61
N ALA A 14 4.84 -0.85 10.41
CA ALA A 14 3.59 -1.61 10.43
C ALA A 14 3.25 -1.95 11.90
N GLY A 15 1.97 -2.11 12.22
CA GLY A 15 1.48 -2.28 13.58
C GLY A 15 1.88 -3.57 14.28
N THR A 16 2.58 -4.47 13.61
CA THR A 16 2.89 -5.81 14.10
C THR A 16 4.37 -6.15 13.96
N ASN A 17 4.84 -7.06 14.81
CA ASN A 17 6.15 -7.72 14.74
C ASN A 17 7.39 -6.80 14.65
N TYR A 18 7.36 -5.67 15.36
CA TYR A 18 8.52 -4.80 15.53
C TYR A 18 9.10 -4.89 16.94
N PHE A 19 10.42 -4.74 17.03
CA PHE A 19 11.17 -4.69 18.29
C PHE A 19 11.84 -3.33 18.39
N ILE A 20 11.53 -2.59 19.46
CA ILE A 20 12.07 -1.25 19.69
C ILE A 20 12.71 -1.22 21.07
N ASP A 21 13.88 -0.59 21.15
CA ASP A 21 14.59 -0.33 22.40
C ASP A 21 13.70 0.49 23.36
N LYS A 22 13.57 0.02 24.61
CA LYS A 22 12.72 0.64 25.63
C LYS A 22 13.14 2.07 25.95
N ASP A 23 14.44 2.35 25.99
CA ASP A 23 14.95 3.68 26.32
C ASP A 23 14.75 4.63 25.15
N LEU A 24 14.78 4.13 23.91
CA LEU A 24 14.40 4.89 22.72
C LEU A 24 12.93 5.34 22.79
N ILE A 25 12.01 4.44 23.16
CA ILE A 25 10.59 4.76 23.36
C ILE A 25 10.40 5.85 24.43
N LYS A 26 11.10 5.74 25.56
CA LYS A 26 11.05 6.75 26.63
C LYS A 26 11.54 8.10 26.13
N ARG A 27 12.66 8.16 25.39
CA ARG A 27 13.22 9.41 24.85
C ARG A 27 12.27 10.14 23.90
N ILE A 28 11.50 9.42 23.09
CA ILE A 28 10.56 10.04 22.14
C ILE A 28 9.19 10.38 22.75
N GLY A 29 8.96 10.02 24.03
CA GLY A 29 7.75 10.34 24.78
C GLY A 29 6.64 9.27 24.73
N GLY A 30 6.95 8.01 24.43
CA GLY A 30 5.95 6.94 24.36
C GLY A 30 5.12 6.92 23.08
N TRP A 31 3.92 6.33 23.11
CA TRP A 31 2.97 6.32 22.00
C TRP A 31 2.00 7.50 22.09
N ASP A 32 1.57 8.00 20.93
CA ASP A 32 0.49 8.98 20.83
C ASP A 32 -0.86 8.24 20.81
N TYR A 33 -1.67 8.42 21.84
CA TYR A 33 -2.98 7.77 21.99
C TYR A 33 -4.08 8.42 21.12
N GLU A 34 -3.83 9.61 20.57
CA GLU A 34 -4.77 10.31 19.69
C GLU A 34 -4.60 9.88 18.22
N ALA A 35 -3.47 9.24 17.89
CA ALA A 35 -3.17 8.78 16.54
C ALA A 35 -4.00 7.55 16.16
N LEU A 36 -4.63 7.59 14.98
CA LEU A 36 -5.33 6.43 14.42
C LEU A 36 -4.38 5.31 13.95
N THR A 37 -3.17 5.69 13.56
CA THR A 37 -2.06 4.82 13.12
C THR A 37 -0.86 5.15 14.00
N GLU A 38 -0.92 4.68 15.25
CA GLU A 38 0.08 4.94 16.28
C GLU A 38 1.46 4.41 15.90
N ASP A 39 1.50 3.32 15.13
CA ASP A 39 2.68 2.71 14.53
C ASP A 39 3.37 3.63 13.51
N ALA A 40 2.62 4.17 12.56
CA ALA A 40 3.13 5.10 11.55
C ALA A 40 3.57 6.43 12.18
N GLU A 41 2.81 6.92 13.17
CA GLU A 41 3.15 8.10 13.97
C GLU A 41 4.48 7.89 14.72
N LEU A 42 4.62 6.73 15.39
CA LEU A 42 5.84 6.34 16.09
C LEU A 42 7.04 6.29 15.14
N GLY A 43 6.87 5.69 13.96
CA GLY A 43 7.90 5.63 12.91
C GLY A 43 8.34 7.01 12.45
N LEU A 44 7.41 7.95 12.29
CA LEU A 44 7.72 9.34 11.95
C LEU A 44 8.54 10.02 13.04
N ARG A 45 8.18 9.85 14.32
CA ARG A 45 8.94 10.44 15.44
C ARG A 45 10.32 9.82 15.59
N LEU A 46 10.44 8.49 15.51
CA LEU A 46 11.72 7.78 15.54
C LEU A 46 12.68 8.29 14.47
N TYR A 47 12.17 8.46 13.24
CA TYR A 47 12.97 8.95 12.14
C TYR A 47 13.31 10.44 12.26
N SER A 48 12.33 11.28 12.60
CA SER A 48 12.51 12.73 12.60
C SER A 48 13.26 13.27 13.81
N LYS A 49 13.14 12.64 14.98
CA LYS A 49 13.80 13.05 16.23
C LYS A 49 15.12 12.31 16.47
N GLU A 50 15.13 10.99 16.29
CA GLU A 50 16.25 10.13 16.70
C GLU A 50 17.05 9.57 15.49
N LYS A 51 16.66 9.89 14.26
CA LYS A 51 17.25 9.35 13.02
C LYS A 51 17.29 7.82 12.99
N ARG A 52 16.29 7.18 13.62
CA ARG A 52 16.11 5.73 13.63
C ARG A 52 15.13 5.30 12.54
N PHE A 53 15.41 4.18 11.91
CA PHE A 53 14.58 3.58 10.87
C PHE A 53 14.47 2.08 11.10
N ALA A 54 13.37 1.48 10.60
CA ALA A 54 13.17 0.05 10.70
C ALA A 54 14.17 -0.70 9.84
N LYS A 55 14.68 -1.81 10.38
CA LYS A 55 15.48 -2.79 9.66
C LYS A 55 14.63 -4.03 9.47
N TRP A 56 14.44 -4.46 8.22
CA TRP A 56 13.61 -5.61 7.92
C TRP A 56 14.37 -6.90 8.18
N HIS A 57 13.72 -7.80 8.93
CA HIS A 57 14.23 -9.14 9.15
C HIS A 57 13.61 -10.11 8.13
N PRO A 58 14.34 -11.17 7.72
CA PRO A 58 13.87 -12.12 6.71
C PRO A 58 12.86 -13.14 7.28
N TYR A 59 12.21 -12.83 8.40
CA TYR A 59 11.26 -13.72 9.05
C TYR A 59 9.85 -13.49 8.49
N GLU A 60 9.11 -14.58 8.39
CA GLU A 60 7.74 -14.57 7.90
C GLU A 60 6.78 -14.20 9.03
N GLU A 61 5.74 -13.45 8.69
CA GLU A 61 4.69 -13.04 9.60
C GLU A 61 3.34 -13.34 8.96
N ILE A 62 2.38 -13.80 9.78
CA ILE A 62 1.02 -14.10 9.35
C ILE A 62 0.10 -13.05 9.96
N GLU A 63 -0.60 -12.32 9.11
CA GLU A 63 -1.60 -11.32 9.51
C GLU A 63 -3.01 -11.85 9.25
N GLN A 64 -3.94 -11.55 10.16
CA GLN A 64 -5.34 -11.91 9.97
C GLN A 64 -6.01 -10.99 8.95
N SER A 65 -6.57 -11.59 7.90
CA SER A 65 -7.36 -10.86 6.91
C SER A 65 -8.74 -10.47 7.46
N PRO A 66 -9.31 -9.32 7.04
CA PRO A 66 -10.65 -8.93 7.44
C PRO A 66 -11.71 -9.95 7.05
N LYS A 67 -12.59 -10.29 8.00
CA LYS A 67 -13.64 -11.31 7.81
C LYS A 67 -14.68 -10.99 6.73
N ASN A 68 -14.90 -9.71 6.43
CA ASN A 68 -15.89 -9.28 5.45
C ASN A 68 -15.58 -7.87 4.91
N PHE A 69 -16.28 -7.48 3.84
CA PHE A 69 -16.09 -6.20 3.17
C PHE A 69 -16.27 -4.99 4.10
N ARG A 70 -17.25 -5.02 5.02
CA ARG A 70 -17.48 -3.92 5.97
C ARG A 70 -16.30 -3.74 6.93
N ALA A 71 -15.73 -4.84 7.42
CA ALA A 71 -14.54 -4.81 8.27
C ALA A 71 -13.31 -4.33 7.49
N PHE A 72 -13.11 -4.83 6.27
CA PHE A 72 -12.06 -4.39 5.35
C PHE A 72 -12.14 -2.87 5.10
N PHE A 73 -13.32 -2.37 4.74
CA PHE A 73 -13.51 -0.96 4.41
C PHE A 73 -13.18 -0.07 5.60
N ARG A 74 -13.66 -0.42 6.80
CA ARG A 74 -13.34 0.33 8.03
C ARG A 74 -11.86 0.32 8.35
N GLN A 75 -11.20 -0.84 8.27
CA GLN A 75 -9.77 -0.97 8.56
C GLN A 75 -8.94 -0.10 7.60
N ARG A 76 -9.16 -0.24 6.29
CA ARG A 76 -8.41 0.51 5.27
C ARG A 76 -8.69 2.01 5.32
N ARG A 77 -9.93 2.41 5.59
CA ARG A 77 -10.28 3.83 5.78
C ARG A 77 -9.56 4.40 7.01
N ARG A 78 -9.55 3.68 8.14
CA ARG A 78 -8.82 4.09 9.36
C ARG A 78 -7.34 4.30 9.07
N TRP A 79 -6.70 3.38 8.34
CA TRP A 79 -5.29 3.52 7.97
C TRP A 79 -5.05 4.77 7.13
N ALA A 80 -5.87 4.98 6.09
CA ALA A 80 -5.75 6.17 5.24
C ALA A 80 -5.99 7.47 6.01
N GLU A 81 -6.99 7.51 6.89
CA GLU A 81 -7.25 8.66 7.78
C GLU A 81 -6.08 8.91 8.73
N GLY A 82 -5.49 7.86 9.31
CA GLY A 82 -4.31 7.98 10.16
C GLY A 82 -3.09 8.55 9.43
N PHE A 83 -2.80 8.08 8.21
CA PHE A 83 -1.75 8.68 7.39
C PHE A 83 -2.03 10.17 7.08
N LEU A 84 -3.28 10.54 6.83
CA LEU A 84 -3.68 11.94 6.62
C LEU A 84 -3.50 12.79 7.89
N GLN A 85 -3.72 12.23 9.08
CA GLN A 85 -3.44 12.91 10.36
C GLN A 85 -1.95 13.23 10.55
N LEU A 86 -1.05 12.46 9.94
CA LEU A 86 0.40 12.71 10.00
C LEU A 86 0.85 13.89 9.15
N VAL A 87 0.07 14.33 8.17
CA VAL A 87 0.41 15.46 7.26
C VAL A 87 0.89 16.71 8.03
N PRO A 88 0.13 17.28 8.99
CA PRO A 88 0.58 18.43 9.76
C PRO A 88 1.84 18.13 10.59
N GLN A 89 2.00 16.91 11.11
CA GLN A 89 3.18 16.52 11.86
C GLN A 89 4.43 16.48 10.96
N ILE A 90 4.33 15.85 9.79
CA ILE A 90 5.39 15.78 8.77
C ILE A 90 5.87 17.18 8.38
N ARG A 91 4.94 18.12 8.16
CA ARG A 91 5.26 19.51 7.81
C ARG A 91 6.11 20.18 8.90
N ARG A 92 5.82 19.92 10.18
CA ARG A 92 6.52 20.49 11.35
C ARG A 92 7.87 19.83 11.67
N THR A 93 8.17 18.64 11.14
CA THR A 93 9.45 17.97 11.39
C THR A 93 10.65 18.79 10.89
N ARG A 94 11.87 18.45 11.32
CA ARG A 94 13.13 19.04 10.79
C ARG A 94 13.75 18.21 9.65
N MET A 95 12.96 17.36 8.99
CA MET A 95 13.44 16.53 7.88
C MET A 95 13.86 17.37 6.64
N PRO A 96 14.77 16.87 5.80
CA PRO A 96 15.10 17.50 4.52
C PRO A 96 13.87 17.74 3.65
N LYS A 97 13.86 18.85 2.88
CA LYS A 97 12.70 19.25 2.06
C LYS A 97 12.25 18.17 1.07
N LEU A 98 13.20 17.51 0.41
CA LEU A 98 12.91 16.44 -0.55
C LEU A 98 12.28 15.22 0.12
N GLU A 99 12.72 14.86 1.33
CA GLU A 99 12.13 13.75 2.09
C GLU A 99 10.71 14.07 2.56
N LYS A 100 10.48 15.30 3.02
CA LYS A 100 9.12 15.77 3.35
C LYS A 100 8.22 15.72 2.14
N LEU A 101 8.67 16.23 1.00
CA LEU A 101 7.90 16.23 -0.24
C LEU A 101 7.58 14.80 -0.68
N ALA A 102 8.55 13.89 -0.61
CA ALA A 102 8.34 12.49 -0.93
C ALA A 102 7.32 11.82 0.02
N ALA A 103 7.42 12.07 1.33
CA ALA A 103 6.49 11.52 2.32
C ALA A 103 5.06 12.04 2.10
N LEU A 104 4.90 13.35 1.93
CA LEU A 104 3.60 13.98 1.66
C LEU A 104 3.02 13.52 0.32
N SER A 105 3.84 13.44 -0.73
CA SER A 105 3.41 12.95 -2.03
C SER A 105 2.85 11.54 -1.92
N ARG A 106 3.53 10.62 -1.20
CA ARG A 106 3.05 9.25 -1.00
C ARG A 106 1.67 9.20 -0.32
N ILE A 107 1.44 10.05 0.68
CA ILE A 107 0.15 10.11 1.40
C ILE A 107 -0.95 10.65 0.48
N TYR A 108 -0.69 11.74 -0.25
CA TYR A 108 -1.71 12.36 -1.11
C TYR A 108 -2.02 11.56 -2.37
N THR A 109 -1.04 10.86 -2.94
CA THR A 109 -1.23 10.11 -4.18
C THR A 109 -1.71 8.69 -3.94
N ALA A 110 -1.66 8.15 -2.71
CA ALA A 110 -2.01 6.76 -2.41
C ALA A 110 -3.31 6.27 -3.09
N PRO A 111 -4.46 6.99 -3.01
CA PRO A 111 -5.69 6.52 -3.64
C PRO A 111 -5.57 6.42 -5.17
N LEU A 112 -4.86 7.37 -5.79
CA LEU A 112 -4.64 7.41 -7.23
C LEU A 112 -3.62 6.36 -7.66
N THR A 113 -2.59 6.12 -6.85
CA THR A 113 -1.54 5.15 -7.15
C THR A 113 -2.16 3.76 -7.33
N TRP A 114 -3.08 3.33 -6.48
CA TRP A 114 -3.76 2.04 -6.65
C TRP A 114 -4.58 1.98 -7.93
N VAL A 115 -5.37 3.00 -8.22
CA VAL A 115 -6.20 3.03 -9.44
C VAL A 115 -5.34 2.99 -10.70
N PHE A 116 -4.35 3.87 -10.82
CA PHE A 116 -3.54 3.97 -12.04
C PHE A 116 -2.60 2.78 -12.25
N THR A 117 -2.03 2.23 -11.17
CA THR A 117 -1.15 1.07 -11.27
C THR A 117 -1.89 -0.14 -11.84
N GLU A 118 -3.18 -0.27 -11.55
CA GLU A 118 -4.01 -1.41 -11.97
C GLU A 118 -4.71 -1.17 -13.31
N MET A 119 -5.06 0.08 -13.63
CA MET A 119 -5.60 0.44 -14.94
C MET A 119 -4.56 0.36 -16.06
N GLY A 120 -3.28 0.65 -15.77
CA GLY A 120 -2.20 0.60 -16.77
C GLY A 120 -2.12 -0.75 -17.52
N PRO A 121 -2.04 -1.88 -16.80
CA PRO A 121 -2.06 -3.21 -17.39
C PRO A 121 -3.31 -3.52 -18.22
N LEU A 122 -4.47 -2.93 -17.90
CA LEU A 122 -5.70 -3.08 -18.69
C LEU A 122 -5.72 -2.23 -19.95
N ILE A 123 -5.19 -1.02 -19.88
CA ILE A 123 -5.16 -0.07 -21.00
C ILE A 123 -4.11 -0.49 -22.04
N ALA A 124 -2.97 -1.04 -21.60
CA ALA A 124 -1.86 -1.39 -22.49
C ALA A 124 -2.23 -2.38 -23.62
N PRO A 125 -2.95 -3.49 -23.38
CA PRO A 125 -3.44 -4.36 -24.45
C PRO A 125 -4.37 -3.66 -25.43
N VAL A 126 -5.26 -2.79 -24.95
CA VAL A 126 -6.19 -2.03 -25.82
C VAL A 126 -5.41 -1.09 -26.73
N LEU A 127 -4.42 -0.37 -26.18
CA LEU A 127 -3.53 0.49 -26.98
C LEU A 127 -2.73 -0.30 -28.00
N TYR A 128 -2.20 -1.47 -27.60
CA TYR A 128 -1.49 -2.36 -28.52
C TYR A 128 -2.38 -2.85 -29.66
N LEU A 129 -3.58 -3.36 -29.35
CA LEU A 129 -4.53 -3.81 -30.36
C LEU A 129 -4.93 -2.65 -31.27
N THR A 130 -5.20 -1.47 -30.72
CA THR A 130 -5.51 -0.28 -31.51
C THR A 130 -4.36 0.06 -32.46
N HIS A 131 -3.12 0.06 -31.99
CA HIS A 131 -1.93 0.29 -32.81
C HIS A 131 -1.82 -0.72 -33.97
N VAL A 132 -2.05 -2.01 -33.70
CA VAL A 132 -1.95 -3.07 -34.72
C VAL A 132 -3.10 -3.02 -35.74
N TYR A 133 -4.32 -2.72 -35.30
CA TYR A 133 -5.52 -2.82 -36.16
C TYR A 133 -5.94 -1.51 -36.82
N SER A 134 -5.58 -0.35 -36.27
CA SER A 134 -6.03 0.96 -36.79
C SER A 134 -5.42 1.35 -38.13
N ARG A 135 -4.37 0.65 -38.61
CA ARG A 135 -3.61 0.97 -39.84
C ARG A 135 -3.10 2.41 -39.89
N ILE A 136 -3.05 3.11 -38.75
CA ILE A 136 -2.51 4.46 -38.66
C ILE A 136 -1.00 4.37 -38.90
N PRO A 137 -0.43 5.19 -39.80
CA PRO A 137 1.01 5.28 -39.97
C PRO A 137 1.67 5.56 -38.61
N SER A 138 2.47 4.62 -38.12
CA SER A 138 3.09 4.71 -36.81
C SER A 138 4.60 4.81 -36.95
N SER A 139 5.22 5.62 -36.11
CA SER A 139 6.68 5.70 -36.06
C SER A 139 7.25 4.40 -35.47
N PRO A 140 8.50 4.04 -35.81
CA PRO A 140 9.19 2.90 -35.18
C PRO A 140 9.20 3.00 -33.66
N LEU A 141 9.34 4.21 -33.12
CA LEU A 141 9.33 4.48 -31.68
C LEU A 141 7.96 4.17 -31.04
N LEU A 142 6.87 4.58 -31.67
CA LEU A 142 5.52 4.26 -31.18
C LEU A 142 5.25 2.75 -31.20
N THR A 143 5.78 2.06 -32.20
CA THR A 143 5.72 0.59 -32.27
C THR A 143 6.49 -0.03 -31.11
N VAL A 144 7.76 0.32 -30.90
CA VAL A 144 8.53 -0.22 -29.76
C VAL A 144 7.82 0.05 -28.43
N TYR A 145 7.25 1.25 -28.27
CA TYR A 145 6.52 1.63 -27.07
C TYR A 145 5.26 0.78 -26.84
N SER A 146 4.45 0.51 -27.86
CA SER A 146 3.23 -0.29 -27.72
C SER A 146 3.53 -1.75 -27.33
N TYR A 147 4.57 -2.34 -27.90
CA TYR A 147 5.05 -3.67 -27.52
C TYR A 147 5.63 -3.70 -26.11
N ALA A 148 6.39 -2.68 -25.72
CA ALA A 148 6.95 -2.57 -24.36
C ALA A 148 5.84 -2.45 -23.30
N LEU A 149 4.78 -1.67 -23.58
CA LEU A 149 3.61 -1.58 -22.70
C LEU A 149 2.89 -2.92 -22.56
N LEU A 150 2.68 -3.63 -23.67
CA LEU A 150 2.08 -4.97 -23.65
C LEU A 150 2.92 -5.95 -22.83
N ALA A 151 4.23 -5.99 -23.07
CA ALA A 151 5.16 -6.86 -22.35
C ALA A 151 5.18 -6.52 -20.85
N GLY A 152 5.15 -5.23 -20.50
CA GLY A 152 5.04 -4.76 -19.12
C GLY A 152 3.74 -5.20 -18.45
N SER A 153 2.61 -5.09 -19.15
CA SER A 153 1.30 -5.56 -18.66
C SER A 153 1.30 -7.07 -18.40
N ILE A 154 1.77 -7.87 -19.37
CA ILE A 154 1.87 -9.33 -19.20
C ILE A 154 2.78 -9.69 -18.03
N SER A 155 3.94 -9.03 -17.93
CA SER A 155 4.89 -9.25 -16.83
C SER A 155 4.26 -8.93 -15.49
N TYR A 156 3.56 -7.80 -15.38
CA TYR A 156 2.87 -7.38 -14.15
C TYR A 156 1.79 -8.38 -13.74
N LEU A 157 0.91 -8.78 -14.67
CA LEU A 157 -0.16 -9.74 -14.39
C LEU A 157 0.38 -11.13 -14.05
N ALA A 158 1.53 -11.52 -14.61
CA ALA A 158 2.21 -12.77 -14.28
C ALA A 158 2.80 -12.77 -12.86
N LEU A 159 3.03 -11.62 -12.22
CA LEU A 159 3.54 -11.57 -10.85
C LEU A 159 2.54 -12.18 -9.86
N TYR A 160 1.23 -12.00 -10.03
CA TYR A 160 0.23 -12.54 -9.09
C TYR A 160 0.23 -14.06 -8.97
N PRO A 161 0.15 -14.85 -10.07
CA PRO A 161 0.25 -16.30 -9.96
C PRO A 161 1.63 -16.72 -9.43
N LEU A 162 2.72 -16.05 -9.80
CA LEU A 162 4.06 -16.36 -9.26
C LEU A 162 4.15 -16.11 -7.74
N MET A 163 3.58 -15.01 -7.26
CA MET A 163 3.49 -14.70 -5.83
C MET A 163 2.67 -15.75 -5.09
N TYR A 164 1.52 -16.16 -5.64
CA TYR A 164 0.73 -17.22 -5.05
C TYR A 164 1.48 -18.55 -5.04
N HIS A 165 2.16 -18.92 -6.11
CA HIS A 165 2.98 -20.13 -6.14
C HIS A 165 4.02 -20.15 -5.02
N LYS A 166 4.61 -18.99 -4.69
CA LYS A 166 5.58 -18.87 -3.61
C LYS A 166 4.94 -18.88 -2.21
N LEU A 167 3.73 -18.32 -2.08
CA LEU A 167 3.11 -18.02 -0.79
C LEU A 167 1.94 -18.96 -0.40
N TYR A 168 1.42 -19.79 -1.30
CA TYR A 168 0.20 -20.59 -1.04
C TYR A 168 0.34 -21.52 0.17
N LYS A 169 1.57 -21.98 0.45
CA LYS A 169 1.88 -22.86 1.59
C LYS A 169 1.73 -22.17 2.95
N HIS A 170 1.69 -20.84 2.98
CA HIS A 170 1.49 -20.02 4.18
C HIS A 170 0.05 -19.51 4.32
N ILE A 171 -0.85 -19.88 3.39
CA ILE A 171 -2.27 -19.54 3.48
C ILE A 171 -2.94 -20.59 4.34
N GLU A 172 -3.56 -20.17 5.45
CA GLU A 172 -4.33 -21.06 6.32
C GLU A 172 -5.84 -20.92 6.06
N PRO A 173 -6.58 -22.04 5.86
CA PRO A 173 -6.07 -23.40 5.70
C PRO A 173 -5.39 -23.63 4.34
N GLU A 174 -4.40 -24.55 4.28
CA GLU A 174 -3.69 -24.84 3.03
C GLU A 174 -4.68 -25.28 1.93
N PRO A 175 -4.66 -24.66 0.74
CA PRO A 175 -5.57 -25.01 -0.33
C PRO A 175 -5.28 -26.42 -0.87
N ALA A 176 -6.32 -27.27 -0.85
CA ALA A 176 -6.28 -28.61 -1.44
C ALA A 176 -5.77 -28.58 -2.89
N LYS A 177 -4.98 -29.59 -3.29
CA LYS A 177 -4.29 -29.65 -4.60
C LYS A 177 -5.25 -29.42 -5.79
N ASN A 178 -6.44 -30.01 -5.74
CA ASN A 178 -7.48 -29.86 -6.78
C ASN A 178 -8.08 -28.44 -6.87
N LYS A 179 -7.97 -27.63 -5.81
CA LYS A 179 -8.46 -26.24 -5.78
C LYS A 179 -7.41 -25.22 -6.21
N ARG A 180 -6.13 -25.61 -6.34
CA ARG A 180 -5.04 -24.67 -6.63
C ARG A 180 -5.24 -23.95 -7.96
N PHE A 181 -5.61 -24.66 -9.03
CA PHE A 181 -5.88 -24.04 -10.33
C PHE A 181 -6.97 -22.95 -10.23
N LEU A 182 -8.07 -23.26 -9.55
CA LEU A 182 -9.14 -22.29 -9.31
C LEU A 182 -8.65 -21.07 -8.52
N GLN A 183 -7.72 -21.24 -7.57
CA GLN A 183 -7.13 -20.13 -6.83
C GLN A 183 -6.23 -19.26 -7.71
N TYR A 184 -5.40 -19.85 -8.58
CA TYR A 184 -4.63 -19.09 -9.58
C TYR A 184 -5.55 -18.26 -10.48
N ALA A 185 -6.63 -18.86 -10.98
CA ALA A 185 -7.61 -18.17 -11.82
C ALA A 185 -8.31 -17.04 -11.05
N LYS A 186 -8.74 -17.30 -9.81
CA LYS A 186 -9.33 -16.29 -8.93
C LYS A 186 -8.39 -15.12 -8.69
N LEU A 187 -7.10 -15.37 -8.46
CA LEU A 187 -6.13 -14.30 -8.29
C LEU A 187 -5.95 -13.48 -9.57
N GLY A 188 -5.76 -14.13 -10.72
CA GLY A 188 -5.65 -13.40 -12.00
C GLY A 188 -6.85 -12.49 -12.27
N VAL A 189 -8.07 -12.97 -11.99
CA VAL A 189 -9.31 -12.23 -12.28
C VAL A 189 -9.68 -11.23 -11.19
N LEU A 190 -9.57 -11.60 -9.91
CA LEU A 190 -10.06 -10.79 -8.78
C LEU A 190 -9.04 -9.78 -8.27
N THR A 191 -7.76 -9.87 -8.66
CA THR A 191 -6.76 -8.94 -8.14
C THR A 191 -7.02 -7.51 -8.61
N ILE A 192 -7.32 -7.31 -9.89
CA ILE A 192 -7.62 -5.96 -10.40
C ILE A 192 -8.89 -5.38 -9.75
N PRO A 193 -10.04 -6.09 -9.70
CA PRO A 193 -11.20 -5.66 -8.92
C PRO A 193 -10.88 -5.38 -7.45
N TYR A 194 -10.07 -6.22 -6.80
CA TYR A 194 -9.67 -6.04 -5.40
C TYR A 194 -8.95 -4.71 -5.18
N TRP A 195 -7.98 -4.37 -6.02
CA TRP A 195 -7.24 -3.11 -5.88
C TRP A 195 -8.07 -1.87 -6.23
N LEU A 196 -9.01 -1.98 -7.17
CA LEU A 196 -10.00 -0.92 -7.41
C LEU A 196 -10.91 -0.72 -6.20
N VAL A 197 -11.33 -1.81 -5.56
CA VAL A 197 -12.12 -1.78 -4.32
C VAL A 197 -11.31 -1.22 -3.15
N GLN A 198 -10.02 -1.52 -3.06
CA GLN A 198 -9.07 -0.98 -2.07
C GLN A 198 -8.94 0.55 -2.16
N ALA A 199 -9.10 1.14 -3.34
CA ALA A 199 -9.07 2.60 -3.51
C ALA A 199 -10.28 3.30 -2.86
N LEU A 200 -11.44 2.63 -2.72
CA LEU A 200 -12.66 3.25 -2.21
C LEU A 200 -12.54 3.74 -0.75
N PRO A 201 -12.03 2.95 0.22
CA PRO A 201 -11.75 3.43 1.57
C PRO A 201 -10.81 4.64 1.61
N GLU A 202 -9.79 4.68 0.75
CA GLU A 202 -8.80 5.75 0.73
C GLU A 202 -9.37 7.05 0.14
N ILE A 203 -10.17 6.95 -0.93
CA ILE A 203 -10.94 8.08 -1.48
C ILE A 203 -11.93 8.60 -0.43
N SER A 204 -12.61 7.71 0.30
CA SER A 204 -13.50 8.09 1.39
C SER A 204 -12.76 8.85 2.49
N ALA A 205 -11.61 8.36 2.94
CA ALA A 205 -10.75 9.04 3.90
C ALA A 205 -10.31 10.42 3.42
N MET A 206 -9.84 10.52 2.17
CA MET A 206 -9.44 11.79 1.56
C MET A 206 -10.59 12.80 1.52
N LYS A 207 -11.79 12.36 1.09
CA LYS A 207 -12.98 13.22 1.08
C LYS A 207 -13.30 13.74 2.49
N ARG A 208 -13.29 12.88 3.51
CA ARG A 208 -13.54 13.29 4.91
C ARG A 208 -12.50 14.31 5.39
N TYR A 209 -11.22 14.05 5.11
CA TYR A 209 -10.12 14.96 5.46
C TYR A 209 -10.27 16.33 4.79
N LEU A 210 -10.61 16.38 3.50
CA LEU A 210 -10.86 17.64 2.77
C LEU A 210 -12.08 18.40 3.28
N LEU A 211 -13.11 17.68 3.75
CA LEU A 211 -14.29 18.27 4.41
C LEU A 211 -14.05 18.66 5.87
N GLY A 212 -12.82 18.52 6.38
CA GLY A 212 -12.47 18.86 7.77
C GLY A 212 -13.05 17.91 8.81
N GLN A 213 -13.61 16.76 8.39
CA GLN A 213 -14.12 15.74 9.30
C GLN A 213 -12.94 15.00 9.94
N ARG A 214 -12.84 15.05 11.27
CA ARG A 214 -11.80 14.35 12.01
C ARG A 214 -12.37 13.10 12.66
N THR A 215 -11.84 11.95 12.26
CA THR A 215 -12.04 10.70 12.99
C THR A 215 -11.12 10.72 14.20
N THR A 216 -11.68 10.63 15.39
CA THR A 216 -10.90 10.43 16.62
C THR A 216 -10.63 8.94 16.81
N ALA A 217 -9.63 8.58 17.62
CA ALA A 217 -9.21 7.20 17.89
C ALA A 217 -10.35 6.24 18.33
N TRP A 218 -11.47 6.82 18.77
CA TRP A 218 -12.59 6.15 19.45
C TRP A 218 -13.93 6.29 18.72
N GLU A 219 -13.95 6.54 17.41
CA GLU A 219 -15.21 6.57 16.65
C GLU A 219 -15.96 5.24 16.90
N ASP A 220 -17.14 5.39 17.51
CA ASP A 220 -17.86 4.37 18.26
C ASP A 220 -18.01 3.06 17.47
N LEU A 221 -17.54 1.94 18.05
CA LEU A 221 -17.71 0.60 17.50
C LEU A 221 -19.18 0.13 17.56
N SER A 222 -20.07 0.95 18.11
CA SER A 222 -21.49 0.68 18.12
C SER A 222 -22.02 0.56 16.67
N PRO A 223 -22.85 -0.45 16.38
CA PRO A 223 -23.47 -0.56 15.08
C PRO A 223 -24.37 0.66 14.89
N GLN A 224 -24.02 1.52 13.93
CA GLN A 224 -24.98 2.48 13.39
C GLN A 224 -26.23 1.68 12.99
N LYS A 225 -27.32 1.95 13.72
CA LYS A 225 -28.64 1.34 13.54
C LYS A 225 -29.20 1.63 12.16
#